data_AF-A0AAU2NTZ7-F1
#
_entry.id   AF-A0AAU2NTZ7-F1
#
_cell.length_a   1.000
_cell.length_b   1.000
_cell.length_c   1.000
_cell.angle_alpha   90.00
_cell.angle_beta   90.00
_cell.angle_gamma   90.00
#
_symmetry.space_group_name_H-M   'P 1'
#
loop_
_entity.id
_entity.type
_entity.pdbx_description
1 polymer ?
#
loop_
_entity_poly.entity_id
_entity_poly.type
_entity_poly.pdbx_seq_one_letter_code
_entity_poly.pdbx_strand_id
1 'polypeptide(L)'
;MPTTATTSRPSAAVLGRQERRVLHAVGCGLKDDEIAAVLAIPEDAVAGHLARILVKLGLRDRAAAIVHAFDCGVIAPGCGPRTQVVSPVLRSATGRAAGPRVRISVLGPVRAWQDGRALDLGHLRQQAVLAALALRGGRTVSQQELLYGVWGLEAPVTNVVPVHIYRLRKTLRIGDSPDSVIEHDRCGYRLVAGAAEVDLARMEGLVTDAGTAHRAGDPAEAVRLCSQALDLFRGEVLAGVPGPLAELERVRLAERRITVARRRSEWQLRLGRYSEAIAGLFALSAEHPLNEQVAAMLMRALYRGGRQADALAVFDRTRRRLADDLGVPPSLMLRQTCRMILRGDEAGLGLTGATP
;
A
#
# COMPACT_ATOMS: atom_id res chain seq x y z
N MET A 1 45.66 15.49 -21.03
CA MET A 1 45.87 15.24 -19.59
C MET A 1 45.45 16.51 -18.85
N PRO A 2 44.70 16.43 -17.73
CA PRO A 2 44.74 15.33 -16.77
C PRO A 2 43.45 14.50 -16.68
N THR A 3 43.69 13.24 -16.33
CA THR A 3 42.80 12.16 -15.93
C THR A 3 42.20 12.47 -14.57
N THR A 4 40.87 12.45 -14.42
CA THR A 4 40.23 12.44 -13.10
C THR A 4 40.15 11.01 -12.58
N ALA A 5 40.83 10.83 -11.45
CA ALA A 5 41.00 9.58 -10.73
C ALA A 5 39.69 8.88 -10.38
N THR A 6 39.60 7.61 -10.79
CA THR A 6 38.75 6.60 -10.17
C THR A 6 39.09 6.54 -8.69
N THR A 7 38.20 7.02 -7.82
CA THR A 7 38.34 6.80 -6.39
C THR A 7 37.94 5.34 -6.14
N SER A 8 38.93 4.45 -6.22
CA SER A 8 38.78 3.03 -5.89
C SER A 8 38.40 2.90 -4.42
N ARG A 9 37.17 2.47 -4.14
CA ARG A 9 36.85 1.92 -2.82
C ARG A 9 37.71 0.66 -2.63
N PRO A 10 38.20 0.37 -1.41
CA PRO A 10 39.11 -0.74 -1.15
C PRO A 10 38.45 -2.05 -1.59
N SER A 11 38.99 -2.62 -2.66
CA SER A 11 38.62 -3.93 -3.17
C SER A 11 39.00 -5.02 -2.15
N ALA A 12 38.31 -6.15 -2.17
CA ALA A 12 38.57 -7.36 -1.38
C ALA A 12 40.04 -7.88 -1.44
N ALA A 13 40.89 -7.26 -2.25
CA ALA A 13 42.34 -7.39 -2.27
C ALA A 13 43.03 -7.13 -0.92
N VAL A 14 42.50 -6.26 -0.05
CA VAL A 14 43.09 -5.91 1.26
C VAL A 14 42.91 -7.01 2.32
N LEU A 15 41.97 -7.94 2.11
CA LEU A 15 41.70 -9.03 3.03
C LEU A 15 42.70 -10.18 2.85
N GLY A 16 43.13 -10.78 3.96
CA GLY A 16 43.92 -12.02 3.95
C GLY A 16 43.07 -13.21 3.46
N ARG A 17 43.73 -14.31 3.07
CA ARG A 17 43.05 -15.52 2.54
C ARG A 17 41.95 -16.03 3.46
N GLN A 18 42.18 -16.04 4.78
CA GLN A 18 41.20 -16.51 5.76
C GLN A 18 40.02 -15.54 5.94
N GLU A 19 40.27 -14.23 5.89
CA GLU A 19 39.24 -13.20 5.98
C GLU A 19 38.31 -13.21 4.77
N ARG A 20 38.83 -13.48 3.56
CA ARG A 20 37.99 -13.66 2.36
C ARG A 20 37.07 -14.87 2.47
N ARG A 21 37.55 -15.98 3.03
CA ARG A 21 36.74 -17.19 3.26
C ARG A 21 35.64 -16.94 4.28
N VAL A 22 35.94 -16.21 5.36
CA VAL A 22 34.94 -15.79 6.36
C VAL A 22 33.94 -14.82 5.73
N LEU A 23 34.37 -13.82 4.97
CA LEU A 23 33.48 -12.88 4.27
C LEU A 23 32.55 -13.60 3.28
N HIS A 24 33.07 -14.59 2.54
CA HIS A 24 32.26 -15.44 1.67
C HIS A 24 31.23 -16.24 2.48
N ALA A 25 31.63 -16.88 3.58
CA ALA A 25 30.72 -17.67 4.40
C ALA A 25 29.64 -16.81 5.07
N VAL A 26 30.01 -15.61 5.54
CA VAL A 26 29.11 -14.58 6.08
C VAL A 26 28.11 -14.14 5.01
N GLY A 27 28.57 -13.84 3.79
CA GLY A 27 27.67 -13.45 2.71
C GLY A 27 26.77 -14.59 2.20
N CYS A 28 27.14 -15.85 2.43
CA CYS A 28 26.26 -17.02 2.24
C CYS A 28 25.19 -17.16 3.34
N GLY A 29 25.19 -16.28 4.35
CA GLY A 29 24.21 -16.26 5.43
C GLY A 29 24.48 -17.25 6.57
N LEU A 30 25.66 -17.87 6.60
CA LEU A 30 26.04 -18.80 7.67
C LEU A 30 26.18 -18.08 9.01
N LYS A 31 25.81 -18.75 10.11
CA LYS A 31 26.05 -18.32 11.50
C LYS A 31 27.48 -18.66 11.93
N ASP A 32 27.95 -18.12 13.05
CA ASP A 32 29.37 -18.23 13.44
C ASP A 32 29.81 -19.67 13.74
N ASP A 33 28.93 -20.48 14.34
CA ASP A 33 29.09 -21.92 14.53
C ASP A 33 29.19 -22.68 13.19
N GLU A 34 28.34 -22.32 12.22
CA GLU A 34 28.36 -22.93 10.89
C GLU A 34 29.61 -22.52 10.09
N ILE A 35 30.06 -21.27 10.22
CA ILE A 35 31.31 -20.78 9.61
C ILE A 35 32.51 -21.50 10.22
N ALA A 36 32.52 -21.67 11.55
CA ALA A 36 33.55 -22.39 12.28
C ALA A 36 33.69 -23.83 11.77
N ALA A 37 32.56 -24.52 11.64
CA ALA A 37 32.50 -25.87 11.09
C ALA A 37 32.98 -25.95 9.63
N VAL A 38 32.50 -25.06 8.75
CA VAL A 38 32.83 -25.06 7.31
C VAL A 38 34.30 -24.69 7.04
N LEU A 39 34.87 -23.82 7.87
CA LEU A 39 36.25 -23.36 7.71
C LEU A 39 37.26 -24.13 8.57
N ALA A 40 36.79 -25.10 9.37
CA ALA A 40 37.56 -25.87 10.33
C ALA A 40 38.41 -24.96 11.25
N ILE A 41 37.77 -23.93 11.80
CA ILE A 41 38.36 -22.99 12.75
C ILE A 41 37.53 -22.91 14.03
N PRO A 42 38.13 -22.53 15.18
CA PRO A 42 37.38 -22.25 16.40
C PRO A 42 36.35 -21.11 16.21
N GLU A 43 35.20 -21.19 16.89
CA GLU A 43 34.10 -20.22 16.77
C GLU A 43 34.49 -18.81 17.24
N ASP A 44 35.31 -18.71 18.29
CA ASP A 44 35.91 -17.47 18.78
C ASP A 44 36.85 -16.82 17.74
N ALA A 45 37.51 -17.62 16.90
CA ALA A 45 38.32 -17.12 15.79
C ALA A 45 37.46 -16.49 14.68
N VAL A 46 36.21 -16.95 14.47
CA VAL A 46 35.28 -16.38 13.48
C VAL A 46 34.94 -14.93 13.83
N ALA A 47 34.58 -14.66 15.09
CA ALA A 47 34.28 -13.33 15.58
C ALA A 47 35.49 -12.38 15.41
N GLY A 48 36.70 -12.87 15.71
CA GLY A 48 37.94 -12.12 15.50
C GLY A 48 38.24 -11.80 14.04
N HIS A 49 37.96 -12.72 13.12
CA HIS A 49 38.08 -12.47 11.68
C HIS A 49 37.03 -11.48 11.18
N LEU A 50 35.77 -11.59 11.63
CA LEU A 50 34.71 -10.66 11.26
C LEU A 50 35.02 -9.24 11.74
N ALA A 51 35.48 -9.06 12.98
CA ALA A 51 35.87 -7.75 13.50
C ALA A 51 36.98 -7.10 12.65
N ARG A 52 37.99 -7.87 12.24
CA ARG A 52 39.06 -7.38 11.35
C ARG A 52 38.55 -7.04 9.95
N ILE A 53 37.62 -7.82 9.40
CA ILE A 53 36.96 -7.55 8.11
C ILE A 53 36.19 -6.23 8.17
N LEU A 54 35.41 -6.02 9.23
CA LEU A 54 34.63 -4.80 9.43
C LEU A 54 35.54 -3.56 9.50
N VAL A 55 36.63 -3.64 10.28
CA VAL A 55 37.60 -2.54 10.38
C VAL A 55 38.31 -2.28 9.05
N LYS A 56 38.82 -3.32 8.39
CA LYS A 56 39.58 -3.19 7.12
C LYS A 56 38.74 -2.66 5.97
N LEU A 57 37.44 -2.95 5.96
CA LEU A 57 36.50 -2.53 4.92
C LEU A 57 35.66 -1.30 5.31
N GLY A 58 35.85 -0.76 6.53
CA GLY A 58 35.08 0.39 7.02
C GLY A 58 33.59 0.10 7.21
N LEU A 59 33.23 -1.15 7.54
CA LEU A 59 31.86 -1.62 7.65
C LEU A 59 31.40 -1.60 9.10
N ARG A 60 30.13 -1.23 9.32
CA ARG A 60 29.60 -0.96 10.67
C ARG A 60 29.17 -2.22 11.41
N ASP A 61 28.72 -3.24 10.69
CA ASP A 61 28.18 -4.46 11.27
C ASP A 61 28.24 -5.64 10.28
N ARG A 62 27.89 -6.84 10.76
CA ARG A 62 27.82 -8.06 9.95
C ARG A 62 26.93 -7.90 8.71
N ALA A 63 25.83 -7.15 8.82
CA ALA A 63 24.93 -6.94 7.70
C ALA A 63 25.61 -6.12 6.59
N ALA A 64 26.39 -5.10 6.95
CA ALA A 64 27.22 -4.35 6.01
C ALA A 64 28.30 -5.23 5.35
N ALA A 65 28.86 -6.22 6.06
CA ALA A 65 29.76 -7.23 5.48
C ALA A 65 29.08 -8.14 4.46
N ILE A 66 27.87 -8.61 4.74
CA ILE A 66 27.07 -9.41 3.80
C ILE A 66 26.81 -8.62 2.51
N VAL A 67 26.39 -7.35 2.64
CA VAL A 67 26.12 -6.46 1.51
C VAL A 67 27.39 -6.22 0.69
N HIS A 68 28.52 -5.94 1.34
CA HIS A 68 29.79 -5.74 0.66
C HIS A 68 30.25 -7.00 -0.10
N ALA A 69 29.99 -8.20 0.42
CA ALA A 69 30.31 -9.45 -0.26
C ALA A 69 29.50 -9.63 -1.57
N PHE A 70 28.23 -9.21 -1.59
CA PHE A 70 27.42 -9.21 -2.81
C PHE A 70 27.84 -8.12 -3.81
N ASP A 71 28.07 -6.90 -3.33
CA ASP A 71 28.44 -5.74 -4.18
C ASP A 71 29.78 -5.95 -4.90
N CYS A 72 30.72 -6.66 -4.28
CA CYS A 72 32.01 -7.00 -4.89
C CYS A 72 31.99 -8.29 -5.71
N GLY A 73 30.82 -8.93 -5.90
CA GLY A 73 30.70 -10.17 -6.66
C GLY A 73 31.42 -11.37 -6.03
N VAL A 74 31.69 -11.32 -4.71
CA VAL A 74 32.31 -12.43 -3.97
C VAL A 74 31.35 -13.61 -3.87
N ILE A 75 30.03 -13.38 -4.02
CA ILE A 75 28.96 -14.38 -3.93
C ILE A 75 27.85 -14.07 -4.93
N ALA A 76 27.30 -15.10 -5.56
CA ALA A 76 26.08 -15.02 -6.38
C ALA A 76 24.82 -15.33 -5.54
N PRO A 77 23.67 -14.66 -5.77
CA PRO A 77 22.43 -14.95 -5.05
C PRO A 77 22.01 -16.44 -5.23
N GLY A 78 21.77 -17.14 -4.12
CA GLY A 78 21.30 -18.53 -4.13
C GLY A 78 22.30 -19.62 -3.70
N CYS A 79 23.51 -19.24 -3.30
CA CYS A 79 24.57 -20.19 -2.89
C CYS A 79 24.65 -20.50 -1.37
N GLY A 80 23.66 -20.08 -0.57
CA GLY A 80 23.57 -20.46 0.85
C GLY A 80 23.00 -21.87 1.04
N PRO A 81 23.40 -22.62 2.09
CA PRO A 81 22.84 -23.94 2.33
C PRO A 81 21.33 -23.86 2.58
N ARG A 82 20.56 -24.63 1.81
CA ARG A 82 19.15 -24.86 2.10
C ARG A 82 19.06 -25.81 3.30
N THR A 83 18.68 -25.29 4.46
CA THR A 83 18.32 -26.16 5.59
C THR A 83 17.02 -26.89 5.21
N GLN A 84 17.14 -28.14 4.76
CA GLN A 84 16.01 -29.06 4.65
C GLN A 84 15.53 -29.39 6.07
N VAL A 85 14.52 -28.66 6.55
CA VAL A 85 13.79 -29.07 7.74
C VAL A 85 12.75 -30.08 7.32
N VAL A 86 13.04 -31.36 7.54
CA VAL A 86 12.03 -32.43 7.55
C VAL A 86 11.05 -32.11 8.69
N SER A 87 9.81 -31.78 8.35
CA SER A 87 8.76 -31.50 9.34
C SER A 87 8.25 -32.81 9.93
N PRO A 88 8.18 -32.96 11.28
CA PRO A 88 7.46 -34.07 11.86
C PRO A 88 5.96 -33.81 11.71
N VAL A 89 5.26 -34.83 11.21
CA VAL A 89 3.79 -34.86 11.15
C VAL A 89 3.26 -34.78 12.59
N LEU A 90 2.61 -33.69 12.96
CA LEU A 90 1.72 -33.66 14.12
C LEU A 90 0.28 -33.43 13.71
N ARG A 91 -0.56 -34.24 14.37
CA ARG A 91 -1.98 -34.44 14.15
C ARG A 91 -2.81 -33.21 14.48
N SER A 92 -3.97 -33.18 13.83
CA SER A 92 -5.04 -32.20 13.96
C SER A 92 -5.45 -31.93 15.41
N ALA A 93 -5.53 -30.64 15.77
CA ALA A 93 -6.47 -30.14 16.76
C ALA A 93 -7.27 -29.00 16.12
N THR A 94 -8.59 -29.15 16.18
CA THR A 94 -9.61 -28.22 15.69
C THR A 94 -9.53 -26.89 16.44
N GLY A 95 -8.87 -25.90 15.82
CA GLY A 95 -8.89 -24.52 16.25
C GLY A 95 -9.47 -23.65 15.15
N ARG A 96 -10.59 -22.98 15.45
CA ARG A 96 -11.22 -21.89 14.69
C ARG A 96 -10.22 -21.19 13.76
N ALA A 97 -10.47 -21.18 12.45
CA ALA A 97 -9.58 -20.59 11.45
C ALA A 97 -9.13 -19.19 11.92
N ALA A 98 -7.88 -19.12 12.41
CA ALA A 98 -7.31 -17.89 12.89
C ALA A 98 -7.22 -16.96 11.68
N GLY A 99 -7.95 -15.84 11.72
CA GLY A 99 -7.82 -14.81 10.70
C GLY A 99 -6.35 -14.39 10.55
N PRO A 100 -5.99 -13.74 9.43
CA PRO A 100 -4.64 -13.25 9.19
C PRO A 100 -4.12 -12.51 10.43
N ARG A 101 -2.98 -12.98 10.96
CA ARG A 101 -2.38 -12.45 12.19
C ARG A 101 -1.87 -11.02 12.00
N VAL A 102 -1.58 -10.64 10.76
CA VAL A 102 -1.11 -9.31 10.37
C VAL A 102 -2.23 -8.56 9.65
N ARG A 103 -2.43 -7.29 10.01
CA ARG A 103 -3.29 -6.35 9.29
C ARG A 103 -2.47 -5.18 8.80
N ILE A 104 -2.64 -4.80 7.55
CA ILE A 104 -1.98 -3.66 6.91
C ILE A 104 -3.04 -2.66 6.47
N SER A 105 -2.81 -1.39 6.77
CA SER A 105 -3.64 -0.28 6.31
C SER A 105 -2.88 0.58 5.31
N VAL A 106 -3.48 0.79 4.14
CA VAL A 106 -2.98 1.67 3.07
C VAL A 106 -4.01 2.72 2.64
N LEU A 107 -5.27 2.62 3.09
CA LEU A 107 -6.34 3.60 2.84
C LEU A 107 -6.28 4.79 3.82
N GLY A 108 -5.07 5.18 4.21
CA GLY A 108 -4.73 6.19 5.18
C GLY A 108 -3.20 6.25 5.33
N PRO A 109 -2.67 6.77 6.45
CA PRO A 109 -1.27 6.56 6.80
C PRO A 109 -0.93 5.07 6.84
N VAL A 110 0.22 4.69 6.28
CA VAL A 110 0.63 3.27 6.23
C VAL A 110 0.89 2.76 7.64
N ARG A 111 0.12 1.75 8.05
CA ARG A 111 0.20 1.15 9.39
C ARG A 111 0.08 -0.36 9.29
N ALA A 112 0.68 -1.06 10.25
CA ALA A 112 0.49 -2.49 10.40
C ALA A 112 0.24 -2.84 11.86
N TRP A 113 -0.53 -3.91 12.07
CA TRP A 113 -0.77 -4.52 13.37
C TRP A 113 -0.54 -6.01 13.30
N GLN A 114 -0.05 -6.59 14.40
CA GLN A 114 0.00 -8.03 14.60
C GLN A 114 -0.68 -8.37 15.91
N ASP A 115 -1.68 -9.24 15.86
CA ASP A 115 -2.49 -9.64 17.02
C ASP A 115 -3.01 -8.43 17.83
N GLY A 116 -3.39 -7.36 17.12
CA GLY A 116 -3.89 -6.10 17.68
C GLY A 116 -2.81 -5.09 18.12
N ARG A 117 -1.53 -5.46 18.18
CA ARG A 117 -0.43 -4.56 18.54
C ARG A 117 0.09 -3.83 17.31
N ALA A 118 0.26 -2.52 17.41
CA ALA A 118 0.82 -1.72 16.33
C ALA A 118 2.31 -2.06 16.12
N LEU A 119 2.72 -2.18 14.86
CA LEU A 119 4.10 -2.46 14.46
C LEU A 119 4.80 -1.18 14.01
N ASP A 120 6.07 -1.03 14.39
CA ASP A 120 6.93 0.02 13.87
C ASP A 120 7.47 -0.37 12.48
N LEU A 121 6.88 0.23 11.46
CA LEU A 121 7.25 0.02 10.06
C LEU A 121 8.50 0.80 9.63
N GLY A 122 9.11 1.56 10.54
CA GLY A 122 10.29 2.37 10.28
C GLY A 122 10.01 3.58 9.40
N HIS A 123 11.06 4.06 8.73
CA HIS A 123 11.02 5.29 7.93
C HIS A 123 10.11 5.19 6.69
N LEU A 124 9.73 6.36 6.13
CA LEU A 124 8.73 6.46 5.05
C LEU A 124 9.06 5.64 3.78
N ARG A 125 10.33 5.58 3.34
CA ARG A 125 10.72 4.71 2.21
C ARG A 125 10.52 3.20 2.47
N GLN A 126 10.65 2.74 3.71
CA GLN A 126 10.36 1.34 4.05
C GLN A 126 8.85 1.08 4.03
N GLN A 127 8.06 2.04 4.53
CA GLN A 127 6.60 2.02 4.42
C GLN A 127 6.13 2.04 2.95
N ALA A 128 6.81 2.79 2.08
CA ALA A 128 6.54 2.84 0.65
C ALA A 128 6.74 1.49 -0.05
N VAL A 129 7.81 0.76 0.29
CA VAL A 129 8.03 -0.61 -0.20
C VAL A 129 6.91 -1.54 0.26
N LEU A 130 6.50 -1.47 1.53
CA LEU A 130 5.38 -2.27 2.02
C LEU A 130 4.07 -1.92 1.30
N ALA A 131 3.78 -0.64 1.13
CA ALA A 131 2.61 -0.17 0.40
C ALA A 131 2.61 -0.72 -1.04
N ALA A 132 3.74 -0.69 -1.74
CA ALA A 132 3.85 -1.22 -3.09
C ALA A 132 3.48 -2.72 -3.18
N LEU A 133 3.88 -3.52 -2.19
CA LEU A 133 3.48 -4.93 -2.10
C LEU A 133 2.00 -5.09 -1.75
N ALA A 134 1.50 -4.31 -0.79
CA ALA A 134 0.12 -4.36 -0.31
C ALA A 134 -0.90 -3.99 -1.41
N LEU A 135 -0.59 -2.98 -2.23
CA LEU A 135 -1.42 -2.50 -3.32
C LEU A 135 -1.57 -3.52 -4.46
N ARG A 136 -0.67 -4.50 -4.55
CA ARG A 136 -0.66 -5.53 -5.60
C ARG A 136 -1.45 -6.79 -5.23
N GLY A 137 -2.03 -6.85 -4.03
CA GLY A 137 -2.99 -7.89 -3.65
C GLY A 137 -2.42 -9.31 -3.72
N GLY A 138 -1.17 -9.48 -3.31
CA GLY A 138 -0.48 -10.78 -3.33
C GLY A 138 0.14 -11.16 -4.67
N ARG A 139 0.06 -10.30 -5.70
CA ARG A 139 0.83 -10.49 -6.94
C ARG A 139 2.30 -10.13 -6.72
N THR A 140 3.18 -10.82 -7.43
CA THR A 140 4.63 -10.55 -7.44
C THR A 140 4.92 -9.17 -8.00
N VAL A 141 5.77 -8.43 -7.31
CA VAL A 141 6.32 -7.14 -7.71
C VAL A 141 7.82 -7.31 -7.90
N SER A 142 8.29 -7.00 -9.10
CA SER A 142 9.71 -7.07 -9.40
C SER A 142 10.49 -6.04 -8.59
N GLN A 143 11.77 -6.31 -8.43
CA GLN A 143 12.68 -5.38 -7.78
C GLN A 143 12.78 -4.04 -8.51
N GLN A 144 12.76 -4.06 -9.84
CA GLN A 144 12.76 -2.85 -10.65
C GLN A 144 11.48 -2.04 -10.43
N GLU A 145 10.31 -2.68 -10.40
CA GLU A 145 9.04 -1.98 -10.10
C GLU A 145 9.04 -1.37 -8.70
N LEU A 146 9.58 -2.06 -7.69
CA LEU A 146 9.73 -1.49 -6.34
C LEU A 146 10.67 -0.28 -6.35
N LEU A 147 11.79 -0.37 -7.08
CA LEU A 147 12.77 0.71 -7.18
C LEU A 147 12.16 1.95 -7.87
N TYR A 148 11.56 1.76 -9.05
CA TYR A 148 10.91 2.85 -9.78
C TYR A 148 9.69 3.41 -9.05
N GLY A 149 8.87 2.55 -8.44
CA GLY A 149 7.65 2.99 -7.76
C GLY A 149 7.92 3.82 -6.51
N VAL A 150 9.01 3.53 -5.77
CA VAL A 150 9.33 4.22 -4.50
C VAL A 150 10.32 5.37 -4.69
N TRP A 151 11.28 5.24 -5.61
CA TRP A 151 12.31 6.26 -5.82
C TRP A 151 12.19 7.04 -7.13
N GLY A 152 11.50 6.50 -8.14
CA GLY A 152 11.38 7.15 -9.45
C GLY A 152 12.72 7.45 -10.09
N LEU A 153 12.90 8.70 -10.52
CA LEU A 153 14.15 9.19 -11.13
C LEU A 153 15.29 9.37 -10.11
N GLU A 154 14.98 9.40 -8.81
CA GLU A 154 15.97 9.50 -7.72
C GLU A 154 16.41 8.13 -7.20
N ALA A 155 16.27 7.09 -8.03
CA ALA A 155 16.69 5.75 -7.68
C ALA A 155 18.20 5.71 -7.37
N PRO A 156 18.61 5.13 -6.23
CA PRO A 156 20.02 4.93 -5.93
C PRO A 156 20.66 4.01 -6.97
N VAL A 157 21.92 4.28 -7.30
CA VAL A 157 22.72 3.47 -8.25
C VAL A 157 22.80 2.01 -7.80
N THR A 158 22.87 1.79 -6.48
CA THR A 158 22.81 0.47 -5.86
C THR A 158 21.39 0.11 -5.49
N ASN A 159 21.08 -1.17 -5.65
CA ASN A 159 19.77 -1.71 -5.35
C ASN A 159 19.53 -1.87 -3.83
N VAL A 160 18.73 -0.96 -3.27
CA VAL A 160 18.43 -0.89 -1.82
C VAL A 160 17.20 -1.71 -1.40
N VAL A 161 16.43 -2.26 -2.35
CA VAL A 161 15.19 -3.00 -2.08
C VAL A 161 15.40 -4.17 -1.11
N PRO A 162 16.45 -5.02 -1.23
CA PRO A 162 16.63 -6.16 -0.32
C PRO A 162 16.76 -5.76 1.15
N VAL A 163 17.39 -4.60 1.44
CA VAL A 163 17.55 -4.08 2.80
C VAL A 163 16.20 -3.73 3.42
N HIS A 164 15.31 -3.08 2.64
CA HIS A 164 13.97 -2.75 3.10
C HIS A 164 13.12 -4.02 3.30
N ILE A 165 13.22 -4.99 2.39
CA ILE A 165 12.52 -6.27 2.53
C ILE A 165 12.98 -7.03 3.77
N TYR A 166 14.28 -7.08 4.04
CA TYR A 166 14.82 -7.71 5.25
C TYR A 166 14.23 -7.09 6.52
N ARG A 167 14.22 -5.74 6.61
CA ARG A 167 13.65 -5.04 7.77
C ARG A 167 12.15 -5.30 7.92
N LEU A 168 11.41 -5.25 6.82
CA LEU A 168 9.97 -5.55 6.81
C LEU A 168 9.68 -6.99 7.24
N ARG A 169 10.46 -7.98 6.76
CA ARG A 169 10.34 -9.38 7.19
C ARG A 169 10.57 -9.54 8.68
N LYS A 170 11.56 -8.83 9.24
CA LYS A 170 11.82 -8.83 10.68
C LYS A 170 10.64 -8.24 11.47
N THR A 171 10.07 -7.13 10.99
CA THR A 171 8.95 -6.45 11.65
C THR A 171 7.64 -7.23 11.55
N LEU A 172 7.34 -7.82 10.40
CA LEU A 172 6.05 -8.48 10.12
C LEU A 172 6.05 -9.97 10.44
N ARG A 173 7.12 -10.50 11.04
CA ARG A 173 7.36 -11.94 11.16
C ARG A 173 6.24 -12.65 11.95
N ILE A 174 5.69 -13.71 11.36
CA ILE A 174 4.79 -14.65 12.03
C ILE A 174 5.54 -15.96 12.29
N GLY A 175 5.66 -16.35 13.56
CA GLY A 175 6.44 -17.53 13.96
C GLY A 175 7.94 -17.35 13.66
N ASP A 176 8.62 -18.45 13.36
CA ASP A 176 10.07 -18.45 13.15
C ASP A 176 10.50 -18.27 11.69
N SER A 177 9.56 -18.39 10.74
CA SER A 177 9.87 -18.27 9.31
C SER A 177 10.01 -16.80 8.89
N PRO A 178 11.16 -16.39 8.29
CA PRO A 178 11.36 -15.03 7.81
C PRO A 178 10.49 -14.68 6.58
N ASP A 179 10.02 -15.68 5.85
CA ASP A 179 9.20 -15.51 4.64
C ASP A 179 7.70 -15.66 4.92
N SER A 180 7.31 -15.64 6.20
CA SER A 180 5.93 -15.86 6.65
C SER A 180 4.92 -14.85 6.11
N VAL A 181 5.34 -13.61 5.82
CA VAL A 181 4.46 -12.54 5.31
C VAL A 181 4.92 -12.01 3.96
N ILE A 182 6.23 -11.88 3.73
CA ILE A 182 6.79 -11.44 2.45
C ILE A 182 7.66 -12.56 1.91
N GLU A 183 7.21 -13.21 0.85
CA GLU A 183 8.01 -14.21 0.16
C GLU A 183 8.76 -13.60 -1.02
N HIS A 184 9.83 -14.28 -1.42
CA HIS A 184 10.62 -13.93 -2.59
C HIS A 184 10.56 -15.10 -3.57
N ASP A 185 10.08 -14.85 -4.77
CA ASP A 185 10.11 -15.81 -5.87
C ASP A 185 11.20 -15.41 -6.89
N ARG A 186 11.27 -16.10 -8.04
CA ARG A 186 12.28 -15.81 -9.08
C ARG A 186 12.07 -14.45 -9.76
N CYS A 187 10.89 -13.86 -9.64
CA CYS A 187 10.47 -12.65 -10.33
C CYS A 187 10.40 -11.43 -9.41
N GLY A 188 10.47 -11.60 -8.08
CA GLY A 188 10.52 -10.52 -7.11
C GLY A 188 9.89 -10.87 -5.77
N TYR A 189 9.13 -9.93 -5.22
CA TYR A 189 8.56 -10.01 -3.87
C TYR A 189 7.04 -9.95 -3.90
N ARG A 190 6.37 -10.66 -3.00
CA ARG A 190 4.92 -10.53 -2.77
C ARG A 190 4.54 -10.73 -1.32
N LEU A 191 3.37 -10.22 -0.94
CA LEU A 191 2.72 -10.64 0.29
C LEU A 191 2.15 -12.05 0.11
N VAL A 192 2.44 -12.91 1.09
CA VAL A 192 1.92 -14.28 1.12
C VAL A 192 0.39 -14.22 1.27
N ALA A 193 -0.32 -14.95 0.41
CA ALA A 193 -1.77 -14.99 0.42
C ALA A 193 -2.31 -15.47 1.78
N GLY A 194 -3.22 -14.69 2.38
CA GLY A 194 -3.81 -15.00 3.68
C GLY A 194 -2.91 -14.73 4.88
N ALA A 195 -1.64 -14.36 4.70
CA ALA A 195 -0.75 -13.99 5.81
C ALA A 195 -1.06 -12.60 6.37
N ALA A 196 -1.53 -11.68 5.52
CA ALA A 196 -1.93 -10.33 5.90
C ALA A 196 -3.29 -9.94 5.32
N GLU A 197 -4.12 -9.30 6.15
CA GLU A 197 -5.32 -8.59 5.71
C GLU A 197 -4.94 -7.17 5.31
N VAL A 198 -5.22 -6.79 4.06
CA VAL A 198 -5.00 -5.43 3.57
C VAL A 198 -6.37 -4.73 3.47
N ASP A 199 -6.51 -3.56 4.08
CA ASP A 199 -7.75 -2.78 4.05
C ASP A 199 -8.24 -2.45 2.63
N LEU A 200 -7.33 -2.22 1.67
CA LEU A 200 -7.68 -2.08 0.26
C LEU A 200 -8.39 -3.31 -0.30
N ALA A 201 -7.86 -4.50 -0.07
CA ALA A 201 -8.49 -5.74 -0.55
C ALA A 201 -9.85 -5.96 0.10
N ARG A 202 -9.98 -5.63 1.40
CA ARG A 202 -11.26 -5.65 2.12
C ARG A 202 -12.26 -4.65 1.55
N MET A 203 -11.84 -3.43 1.25
CA MET A 203 -12.67 -2.40 0.64
C MET A 203 -13.19 -2.84 -0.73
N GLU A 204 -12.33 -3.41 -1.58
CA GLU A 204 -12.75 -3.93 -2.89
C GLU A 204 -13.72 -5.12 -2.77
N GLY A 205 -13.54 -5.98 -1.78
CA GLY A 205 -14.50 -7.04 -1.43
C GLY A 205 -15.87 -6.46 -1.07
N LEU A 206 -15.92 -5.51 -0.12
CA LEU A 206 -17.15 -4.85 0.29
C LEU A 206 -17.87 -4.14 -0.87
N VAL A 207 -17.14 -3.51 -1.78
CA VAL A 207 -17.72 -2.85 -2.96
C VAL A 207 -18.30 -3.87 -3.95
N THR A 208 -17.62 -5.01 -4.10
CA THR A 208 -18.12 -6.12 -4.93
C THR A 208 -19.41 -6.70 -4.33
N ASP A 209 -19.41 -6.97 -3.03
CA ASP A 209 -20.58 -7.49 -2.31
C ASP A 209 -21.74 -6.51 -2.35
N ALA A 210 -21.49 -5.20 -2.21
CA ALA A 210 -22.52 -4.17 -2.34
C ALA A 210 -23.19 -4.19 -3.73
N GLY A 211 -22.40 -4.38 -4.79
CA GLY A 211 -22.93 -4.53 -6.14
C GLY A 211 -23.74 -5.82 -6.35
N THR A 212 -23.41 -6.89 -5.62
CA THR A 212 -24.18 -8.13 -5.60
C THR A 212 -25.50 -7.98 -4.85
N ALA A 213 -25.46 -7.39 -3.66
CA ALA A 213 -26.66 -7.09 -2.85
C ALA A 213 -27.65 -6.21 -3.63
N HIS A 214 -27.16 -5.17 -4.30
CA HIS A 214 -28.01 -4.32 -5.13
C HIS A 214 -28.70 -5.09 -6.26
N ARG A 215 -27.97 -5.96 -6.99
CA ARG A 215 -28.53 -6.79 -8.06
C ARG A 215 -29.52 -7.83 -7.54
N ALA A 216 -29.36 -8.27 -6.29
CA ALA A 216 -30.30 -9.16 -5.61
C ALA A 216 -31.55 -8.43 -5.09
N GLY A 217 -31.68 -7.12 -5.31
CA GLY A 217 -32.83 -6.35 -4.85
C GLY A 217 -32.74 -5.88 -3.40
N ASP A 218 -31.56 -5.92 -2.78
CA ASP A 218 -31.32 -5.42 -1.42
C ASP A 218 -30.44 -4.15 -1.42
N PRO A 219 -31.02 -2.97 -1.73
CA PRO A 219 -30.29 -1.71 -1.67
C PRO A 219 -29.92 -1.29 -0.25
N ALA A 220 -30.59 -1.79 0.80
CA ALA A 220 -30.27 -1.45 2.18
C ALA A 220 -28.94 -2.09 2.60
N GLU A 221 -28.75 -3.36 2.26
CA GLU A 221 -27.48 -4.05 2.44
C GLU A 221 -26.36 -3.44 1.59
N ALA A 222 -26.67 -3.06 0.35
CA ALA A 222 -25.72 -2.38 -0.53
C ALA A 222 -25.22 -1.05 0.09
N VAL A 223 -26.11 -0.25 0.70
CA VAL A 223 -25.75 0.97 1.44
C VAL A 223 -24.88 0.65 2.67
N ARG A 224 -25.21 -0.40 3.42
CA ARG A 224 -24.44 -0.83 4.60
C ARG A 224 -23.02 -1.22 4.21
N LEU A 225 -22.85 -2.04 3.17
CA LEU A 225 -21.56 -2.48 2.66
C LEU A 225 -20.72 -1.32 2.11
N CYS A 226 -21.32 -0.41 1.35
CA CYS A 226 -20.61 0.79 0.91
C CYS A 226 -20.19 1.70 2.08
N SER A 227 -20.98 1.78 3.16
CA SER A 227 -20.60 2.54 4.34
C SER A 227 -19.37 1.93 5.02
N GLN A 228 -19.37 0.61 5.21
CA GLN A 228 -18.21 -0.11 5.74
C GLN A 228 -16.97 0.05 4.87
N ALA A 229 -17.13 0.08 3.54
CA ALA A 229 -16.03 0.33 2.62
C ALA A 229 -15.44 1.75 2.78
N LEU A 230 -16.30 2.75 2.99
CA LEU A 230 -15.89 4.15 3.21
C LEU A 230 -15.21 4.36 4.57
N ASP A 231 -15.65 3.64 5.62
CA ASP A 231 -15.05 3.72 6.97
C ASP A 231 -13.60 3.19 7.02
N LEU A 232 -13.16 2.45 6.00
CA LEU A 232 -11.77 2.03 5.85
C LEU A 232 -10.85 3.18 5.41
N PHE A 233 -11.39 4.23 4.78
CA PHE A 233 -10.61 5.42 4.42
C PHE A 233 -10.40 6.30 5.65
N ARG A 234 -9.14 6.38 6.12
CA ARG A 234 -8.75 7.09 7.34
C ARG A 234 -7.78 8.21 7.01
N GLY A 235 -8.33 9.34 6.57
CA GLY A 235 -7.56 10.50 6.15
C GLY A 235 -7.01 10.36 4.73
N GLU A 236 -5.87 10.99 4.46
CA GLU A 236 -5.21 10.92 3.16
C GLU A 236 -4.64 9.51 2.92
N VAL A 237 -4.97 8.94 1.75
CA VAL A 237 -4.43 7.66 1.30
C VAL A 237 -2.90 7.73 1.24
N LEU A 238 -2.22 6.72 1.78
CA LEU A 238 -0.75 6.67 1.82
C LEU A 238 -0.12 7.97 2.35
N ALA A 239 -0.72 8.59 3.37
CA ALA A 239 -0.28 9.87 3.91
C ALA A 239 1.24 9.87 4.21
N GLY A 240 1.96 10.85 3.68
CA GLY A 240 3.41 11.01 3.86
C GLY A 240 4.31 10.01 3.12
N VAL A 241 3.75 9.00 2.43
CA VAL A 241 4.55 8.02 1.69
C VAL A 241 5.10 8.65 0.40
N PRO A 242 6.42 8.62 0.16
CA PRO A 242 7.01 9.21 -1.05
C PRO A 242 6.91 8.27 -2.26
N GLY A 243 7.15 8.85 -3.43
CA GLY A 243 7.45 8.12 -4.65
C GLY A 243 6.30 8.08 -5.67
N PRO A 244 6.61 7.85 -6.96
CA PRO A 244 5.62 7.92 -8.04
C PRO A 244 4.43 6.97 -7.86
N LEU A 245 4.65 5.78 -7.30
CA LEU A 245 3.56 4.83 -7.06
C LEU A 245 2.55 5.38 -6.05
N ALA A 246 3.03 5.98 -4.95
CA ALA A 246 2.15 6.51 -3.92
C ALA A 246 1.32 7.68 -4.45
N GLU A 247 1.91 8.57 -5.25
CA GLU A 247 1.21 9.69 -5.89
C GLU A 247 0.11 9.22 -6.84
N LEU A 248 0.42 8.26 -7.73
CA LEU A 248 -0.56 7.67 -8.64
C LEU A 248 -1.72 7.01 -7.88
N GLU A 249 -1.39 6.28 -6.82
CA GLU A 249 -2.36 5.51 -6.04
C GLU A 249 -3.24 6.40 -5.16
N ARG A 250 -2.73 7.55 -4.68
CA ARG A 250 -3.56 8.57 -4.03
C ARG A 250 -4.66 9.06 -4.95
N VAL A 251 -4.32 9.41 -6.18
CA VAL A 251 -5.30 9.89 -7.18
C VAL A 251 -6.31 8.78 -7.49
N ARG A 252 -5.82 7.57 -7.81
CA ARG A 252 -6.68 6.42 -8.15
C ARG A 252 -7.66 6.08 -7.03
N LEU A 253 -7.18 6.04 -5.79
CA LEU A 253 -7.98 5.64 -4.63
C LEU A 253 -8.89 6.77 -4.12
N ALA A 254 -8.53 8.04 -4.32
CA ALA A 254 -9.44 9.16 -4.10
C ALA A 254 -10.66 9.08 -5.05
N GLU A 255 -10.43 8.85 -6.34
CA GLU A 255 -11.51 8.64 -7.32
C GLU A 255 -12.36 7.40 -6.98
N ARG A 256 -11.71 6.33 -6.49
CA ARG A 256 -12.41 5.14 -6.01
C ARG A 256 -13.34 5.47 -4.83
N ARG A 257 -12.86 6.23 -3.83
CA ARG A 257 -13.66 6.70 -2.68
C ARG A 257 -14.87 7.53 -3.13
N ILE A 258 -14.67 8.48 -4.05
CA ILE A 258 -15.75 9.29 -4.64
C ILE A 258 -16.79 8.37 -5.28
N THR A 259 -16.35 7.40 -6.08
CA THR A 259 -17.24 6.45 -6.78
C THR A 259 -18.10 5.65 -5.80
N VAL A 260 -17.51 5.15 -4.70
CA VAL A 260 -18.23 4.39 -3.67
C VAL A 260 -19.22 5.27 -2.91
N ALA A 261 -18.80 6.47 -2.49
CA ALA A 261 -19.67 7.44 -1.82
C ALA A 261 -20.85 7.86 -2.69
N ARG A 262 -20.61 8.02 -4.00
CA ARG A 262 -21.62 8.33 -4.99
C ARG A 262 -22.68 7.23 -5.10
N ARG A 263 -22.26 5.98 -5.24
CA ARG A 263 -23.17 4.81 -5.32
C ARG A 263 -24.00 4.67 -4.04
N ARG A 264 -23.37 4.81 -2.88
CA ARG A 264 -24.07 4.80 -1.58
C ARG A 264 -25.18 5.86 -1.55
N SER A 265 -24.85 7.08 -1.96
CA SER A 265 -25.80 8.21 -1.96
C SER A 265 -26.95 7.97 -2.93
N GLU A 266 -26.68 7.42 -4.11
CA GLU A 266 -27.73 7.06 -5.07
C GLU A 266 -28.73 6.06 -4.48
N TRP A 267 -28.24 5.00 -3.84
CA TRP A 267 -29.11 4.01 -3.20
C TRP A 267 -29.84 4.56 -1.98
N GLN A 268 -29.21 5.43 -1.18
CA GLN A 268 -29.88 6.14 -0.09
C GLN A 268 -31.04 7.00 -0.60
N LEU A 269 -30.86 7.71 -1.72
CA LEU A 269 -31.92 8.50 -2.34
C LEU A 269 -33.09 7.63 -2.83
N ARG A 270 -32.82 6.44 -3.38
CA ARG A 270 -33.86 5.48 -3.78
C ARG A 270 -34.62 4.91 -2.58
N LEU A 271 -33.95 4.78 -1.45
CA LEU A 271 -34.53 4.34 -0.18
C LEU A 271 -35.25 5.46 0.60
N GLY A 272 -35.34 6.68 0.05
CA GLY A 272 -35.91 7.84 0.75
C GLY A 272 -35.06 8.36 1.92
N ARG A 273 -33.81 7.90 2.06
CA ARG A 273 -32.88 8.34 3.12
C ARG A 273 -32.17 9.64 2.74
N TYR A 274 -32.95 10.69 2.47
CA TYR A 274 -32.44 11.96 1.94
C TYR A 274 -31.44 12.64 2.87
N SER A 275 -31.71 12.69 4.18
CA SER A 275 -30.84 13.36 5.16
C SER A 275 -29.44 12.77 5.19
N GLU A 276 -29.32 11.44 5.16
CA GLU A 276 -28.03 10.73 5.14
C GLU A 276 -27.29 10.98 3.82
N ALA A 277 -27.99 10.91 2.69
CA ALA A 277 -27.41 11.17 1.37
C ALA A 277 -26.91 12.61 1.24
N ILE A 278 -27.70 13.59 1.70
CA ILE A 278 -27.32 15.02 1.70
C ILE A 278 -26.09 15.24 2.58
N ALA A 279 -26.07 14.70 3.80
CA ALA A 279 -24.92 14.86 4.70
C ALA A 279 -23.63 14.28 4.09
N GLY A 280 -23.71 13.08 3.51
CA GLY A 280 -22.57 12.45 2.85
C GLY A 280 -22.08 13.21 1.61
N LEU A 281 -23.00 13.65 0.75
CA LEU A 281 -22.66 14.42 -0.46
C LEU A 281 -22.14 15.82 -0.13
N PHE A 282 -22.61 16.44 0.94
CA PHE A 282 -22.10 17.73 1.42
C PHE A 282 -20.64 17.62 1.86
N ALA A 283 -20.31 16.61 2.68
CA ALA A 283 -18.93 16.34 3.09
C ALA A 283 -18.03 16.10 1.86
N LEU A 284 -18.48 15.26 0.92
CA LEU A 284 -17.72 14.97 -0.29
C LEU A 284 -17.53 16.21 -1.18
N SER A 285 -18.53 17.08 -1.29
CA SER A 285 -18.43 18.35 -2.04
C SER A 285 -17.51 19.36 -1.37
N ALA A 286 -17.40 19.34 -0.03
CA ALA A 286 -16.45 20.16 0.70
C ALA A 286 -15.01 19.69 0.49
N GLU A 287 -14.78 18.38 0.47
CA GLU A 287 -13.47 17.76 0.20
C GLU A 287 -13.04 17.88 -1.27
N HIS A 288 -14.00 17.87 -2.19
CA HIS A 288 -13.75 17.97 -3.64
C HIS A 288 -14.53 19.15 -4.26
N PRO A 289 -14.09 20.40 -4.00
CA PRO A 289 -14.79 21.62 -4.40
C PRO A 289 -15.12 21.73 -5.89
N LEU A 290 -14.22 21.22 -6.73
CA LEU A 290 -14.25 21.35 -8.20
C LEU A 290 -14.91 20.13 -8.86
N ASN A 291 -15.38 19.15 -8.09
CA ASN A 291 -16.05 17.97 -8.64
C ASN A 291 -17.51 18.27 -8.95
N GLU A 292 -17.77 18.66 -10.20
CA GLU A 292 -19.11 19.03 -10.67
C GLU A 292 -20.13 17.88 -10.60
N GLN A 293 -19.70 16.62 -10.69
CA GLN A 293 -20.60 15.47 -10.58
C GLN A 293 -21.14 15.32 -9.16
N VAL A 294 -20.27 15.48 -8.16
CA VAL A 294 -20.66 15.46 -6.74
C VAL A 294 -21.58 16.64 -6.44
N ALA A 295 -21.25 17.84 -6.94
CA ALA A 295 -22.09 19.02 -6.79
C ALA A 295 -23.49 18.81 -7.41
N ALA A 296 -23.58 18.31 -8.64
CA ALA A 296 -24.85 18.04 -9.30
C ALA A 296 -25.70 17.00 -8.54
N MET A 297 -25.07 15.97 -7.97
CA MET A 297 -25.79 15.00 -7.13
C MET A 297 -26.29 15.57 -5.82
N LEU A 298 -25.50 16.42 -5.16
CA LEU A 298 -25.94 17.14 -3.96
C LEU A 298 -27.12 18.06 -4.28
N MET A 299 -27.08 18.78 -5.40
CA MET A 299 -28.19 19.60 -5.88
C MET A 299 -29.47 18.78 -6.07
N ARG A 300 -29.37 17.62 -6.72
CA ARG A 300 -30.50 16.69 -6.91
C ARG A 300 -31.03 16.17 -5.58
N ALA A 301 -30.15 15.80 -4.66
CA ALA A 301 -30.53 15.31 -3.34
C ALA A 301 -31.26 16.39 -2.51
N LEU A 302 -30.72 17.62 -2.50
CA LEU A 302 -31.32 18.76 -1.81
C LEU A 302 -32.69 19.13 -2.39
N TYR A 303 -32.81 19.18 -3.72
CA TYR A 303 -34.09 19.43 -4.39
C TYR A 303 -35.14 18.37 -4.02
N ARG A 304 -34.77 17.08 -4.06
CA ARG A 304 -35.63 15.97 -3.63
C ARG A 304 -36.03 16.04 -2.16
N GLY A 305 -35.17 16.60 -1.31
CA GLY A 305 -35.47 16.85 0.09
C GLY A 305 -36.27 18.14 0.33
N GLY A 306 -36.83 18.78 -0.69
CA GLY A 306 -37.59 20.03 -0.58
C GLY A 306 -36.74 21.29 -0.34
N ARG A 307 -35.41 21.18 -0.46
CA ARG A 307 -34.45 22.26 -0.17
C ARG A 307 -33.93 22.92 -1.44
N GLN A 308 -34.85 23.45 -2.26
CA GLN A 308 -34.52 24.04 -3.56
C GLN A 308 -33.51 25.20 -3.46
N ALA A 309 -33.68 26.11 -2.50
CA ALA A 309 -32.77 27.24 -2.30
C ALA A 309 -31.33 26.77 -2.03
N ASP A 310 -31.15 25.76 -1.18
CA ASP A 310 -29.84 25.18 -0.88
C ASP A 310 -29.23 24.50 -2.11
N ALA A 311 -30.04 23.83 -2.93
CA ALA A 311 -29.57 23.23 -4.18
C ALA A 311 -29.01 24.31 -5.14
N LEU A 312 -29.69 25.44 -5.28
CA LEU A 312 -29.20 26.55 -6.12
C LEU A 312 -27.95 27.22 -5.52
N ALA A 313 -27.84 27.28 -4.19
CA ALA A 313 -26.65 27.78 -3.51
C ALA A 313 -25.41 26.90 -3.78
N VAL A 314 -25.58 25.57 -3.88
CA VAL A 314 -24.50 24.64 -4.28
C VAL A 314 -24.01 24.94 -5.70
N PHE A 315 -24.92 25.17 -6.64
CA PHE A 315 -24.56 25.55 -8.02
C PHE A 315 -23.71 26.82 -8.05
N ASP A 316 -24.19 27.88 -7.39
CA ASP A 316 -23.51 29.17 -7.42
C ASP A 316 -22.14 29.12 -6.73
N ARG A 317 -22.02 28.41 -5.59
CA ARG A 317 -20.72 28.17 -4.94
C ARG A 317 -19.74 27.43 -5.85
N THR A 318 -20.20 26.36 -6.50
CA THR A 318 -19.35 25.56 -7.40
C THR A 318 -18.92 26.36 -8.62
N ARG A 319 -19.85 27.14 -9.20
CA ARG A 319 -19.57 28.04 -10.33
C ARG A 319 -18.50 29.08 -9.99
N ARG A 320 -18.59 29.73 -8.82
CA ARG A 320 -17.58 30.70 -8.40
C ARG A 320 -16.21 30.04 -8.26
N ARG A 321 -16.12 28.91 -7.57
CA ARG A 321 -14.85 28.17 -7.43
C ARG A 321 -14.22 27.76 -8.77
N LEU A 322 -15.01 27.27 -9.73
CA LEU A 322 -14.50 26.94 -11.07
C LEU A 322 -13.95 28.16 -11.81
N ALA A 323 -14.61 29.31 -11.67
CA ALA A 323 -14.16 30.56 -12.26
C ALA A 323 -12.89 31.09 -11.56
N ASP A 324 -12.87 31.09 -10.23
CA ASP A 324 -11.79 31.64 -9.42
C ASP A 324 -10.52 30.78 -9.49
N ASP A 325 -10.65 29.45 -9.41
CA ASP A 325 -9.50 28.53 -9.31
C ASP A 325 -8.98 28.07 -10.68
N LEU A 326 -9.88 27.90 -11.67
CA LEU A 326 -9.54 27.33 -12.98
C LEU A 326 -9.81 28.27 -14.16
N GLY A 327 -10.52 29.39 -13.95
CA GLY A 327 -10.89 30.30 -15.05
C GLY A 327 -11.89 29.72 -16.03
N VAL A 328 -12.63 28.65 -15.66
CA VAL A 328 -13.54 27.94 -16.56
C VAL A 328 -15.00 28.06 -16.14
N PRO A 329 -15.96 28.08 -17.08
CA PRO A 329 -17.37 28.03 -16.75
C PRO A 329 -17.81 26.61 -16.31
N PRO A 330 -18.95 26.47 -15.62
CA PRO A 330 -19.53 25.17 -15.31
C PRO A 330 -19.81 24.31 -16.55
N SER A 331 -19.62 23.00 -16.40
CA SER A 331 -19.98 21.98 -17.37
C SER A 331 -21.46 22.05 -17.79
N LEU A 332 -21.77 21.42 -18.92
CA LEU A 332 -23.16 21.29 -19.39
C LEU A 332 -24.04 20.54 -18.38
N MET A 333 -23.51 19.48 -17.76
CA MET A 333 -24.24 18.66 -16.78
C MET A 333 -24.66 19.48 -15.56
N LEU A 334 -23.74 20.27 -14.99
CA LEU A 334 -24.05 21.11 -13.82
C LEU A 334 -25.07 22.20 -14.17
N ARG A 335 -24.93 22.83 -15.34
CA ARG A 335 -25.90 23.82 -15.87
C ARG A 335 -27.27 23.22 -16.15
N GLN A 336 -27.34 22.01 -16.71
CA GLN A 336 -28.59 21.30 -16.95
C GLN A 336 -29.30 20.96 -15.64
N THR A 337 -28.55 20.48 -14.64
CA THR A 337 -29.09 20.20 -13.31
C THR A 337 -29.74 21.44 -12.68
N CYS A 338 -29.05 22.59 -12.75
CA CYS A 338 -29.61 23.87 -12.29
C CYS A 338 -30.89 24.25 -13.06
N ARG A 339 -30.88 24.12 -14.39
CA ARG A 339 -32.05 24.43 -15.23
C ARG A 339 -33.26 23.55 -14.93
N MET A 340 -33.06 22.26 -14.69
CA MET A 340 -34.15 21.34 -14.33
C MET A 340 -34.76 21.71 -12.98
N ILE A 341 -33.93 22.03 -11.98
CA ILE A 341 -34.39 22.49 -10.66
C ILE A 341 -35.18 23.79 -10.75
N LEU A 342 -34.74 24.76 -11.56
CA LEU A 342 -35.46 26.02 -11.77
C LEU A 342 -36.82 25.85 -12.46
N ARG A 343 -36.96 24.83 -13.30
CA ARG A 343 -38.20 24.53 -14.03
C ARG A 343 -39.17 23.65 -13.24
N GLY A 344 -38.75 23.09 -12.11
CA GLY A 344 -39.49 22.05 -11.43
C GLY A 344 -39.60 20.74 -12.23
N ASP A 345 -38.66 20.50 -13.15
CA ASP A 345 -38.70 19.33 -14.03
C ASP A 345 -38.21 18.10 -13.28
N GLU A 346 -39.17 17.34 -12.76
CA GLU A 346 -38.89 16.16 -11.97
C GLU A 346 -38.34 15.01 -12.83
N ALA A 347 -38.92 14.78 -14.01
CA ALA A 347 -38.57 13.68 -14.90
C ALA A 347 -37.10 13.75 -15.38
N GLY A 348 -36.61 14.95 -15.70
CA GLY A 348 -35.20 15.16 -16.10
C GLY A 348 -34.18 14.86 -14.99
N LEU A 349 -34.58 14.90 -13.72
CA LEU A 349 -33.73 14.58 -12.57
C LEU A 349 -33.76 13.08 -12.22
N GLY A 350 -34.36 12.24 -13.07
CA GLY A 350 -34.54 10.79 -12.86
C GLY A 350 -35.53 10.50 -11.73
N LEU A 351 -36.62 11.28 -11.63
CA LEU A 351 -37.66 11.12 -10.61
C LEU A 351 -38.75 10.09 -10.96
N THR A 352 -38.80 9.59 -12.19
CA THR A 352 -39.74 8.54 -12.59
C THR A 352 -39.13 7.15 -12.40
N GLY A 353 -39.04 6.73 -11.14
CA GLY A 353 -39.12 5.31 -10.80
C GLY A 353 -40.60 4.97 -10.66
N ALA A 354 -41.10 4.07 -11.50
CA ALA A 354 -42.48 3.61 -11.48
C ALA A 354 -42.94 3.22 -10.05
N THR A 355 -44.13 3.69 -9.70
CA THR A 355 -44.99 3.05 -8.70
C THR A 355 -46.44 3.15 -9.19
N PRO A 356 -47.28 2.14 -9.02
CA PRO A 356 -47.02 0.73 -8.65
C PRO A 356 -46.94 -0.21 -9.86
#